data_AF-A0A2A4TVV4-F1
#
_entry.id   AF-A0A2A4TVV4-F1
#
_cell.length_a   1.000
_cell.length_b   1.000
_cell.length_c   1.000
_cell.angle_alpha   90.00
_cell.angle_beta   90.00
_cell.angle_gamma   90.00
#
_symmetry.space_group_name_H-M   'P 1'
#
loop_
_entity.id
_entity.type
_entity.pdbx_description
1 polymer ?
#
loop_
_entity_poly.entity_id
_entity_poly.type
_entity_poly.pdbx_seq_one_letter_code
_entity_poly.pdbx_strand_id
1 'polypeptide(L)'
;MLRVGPRLDKASRVEALLTGGASRALSLADAVVQLCRQDHANEALPVLRQLAEVTVAMAGCTSDDSAAAVLEGWENSRWETLWPVEGFAARAQASGLSEDAASRIEALCRDFTRANRAVIPWSHVYESNQQHGANATTVLMLTSQLLGHMMRALETHWPEAFPGAEAFDP
;
A
#
# COMPACT_ATOMS: atom_id res chain seq x y z
N MET A 1 4.25 8.00 -31.88
CA MET A 1 3.83 7.30 -30.66
C MET A 1 4.63 6.02 -30.57
N LEU A 2 5.57 5.91 -29.62
CA LEU A 2 6.46 4.75 -29.47
C LEU A 2 5.81 3.79 -28.48
N ARG A 3 5.23 2.70 -28.97
CA ARG A 3 4.65 1.67 -28.11
C ARG A 3 5.73 0.69 -27.62
N VAL A 4 5.69 0.32 -26.35
CA VAL A 4 6.58 -0.70 -25.74
C VAL A 4 5.76 -1.96 -25.52
N GLY A 5 6.05 -3.03 -26.27
CA GLY A 5 5.12 -4.16 -26.39
C GLY A 5 3.82 -3.78 -27.13
N PRO A 6 2.83 -4.69 -27.23
CA PRO A 6 1.64 -4.44 -28.04
C PRO A 6 0.67 -3.41 -27.47
N ARG A 7 0.79 -3.03 -26.18
CA ARG A 7 -0.23 -2.23 -25.47
C ARG A 7 0.26 -0.99 -24.74
N LEU A 8 1.56 -0.84 -24.44
CA LEU A 8 2.01 0.30 -23.62
C LEU A 8 2.41 1.51 -24.47
N ASP A 9 1.99 2.71 -24.07
CA ASP A 9 2.48 4.00 -24.55
C ASP A 9 3.56 4.58 -23.63
N LYS A 10 4.78 4.70 -24.16
CA LYS A 10 5.91 5.29 -23.43
C LYS A 10 5.69 6.76 -23.05
N ALA A 11 4.80 7.47 -23.75
CA ALA A 11 4.49 8.86 -23.45
C ALA A 11 3.47 9.01 -22.30
N SER A 12 2.71 7.97 -21.98
CA SER A 12 1.68 8.05 -20.94
C SER A 12 2.29 8.00 -19.54
N ARG A 13 1.91 8.97 -18.72
CA ARG A 13 2.30 9.03 -17.31
C ARG A 13 1.42 8.12 -16.46
N VAL A 14 0.14 7.99 -16.81
CA VAL A 14 -0.76 7.01 -16.18
C VAL A 14 -0.21 5.61 -16.33
N GLU A 15 0.17 5.19 -17.53
CA GLU A 15 0.72 3.85 -17.75
C GLU A 15 2.04 3.63 -17.01
N ALA A 16 2.90 4.64 -16.96
CA ALA A 16 4.15 4.60 -16.19
C ALA A 16 3.87 4.43 -14.68
N LEU A 17 2.90 5.17 -14.14
CA LEU A 17 2.48 5.05 -12.74
C LEU A 17 1.88 3.68 -12.45
N LEU A 18 0.99 3.17 -13.31
CA LEU A 18 0.32 1.90 -13.09
C LEU A 18 1.29 0.72 -13.15
N THR A 19 2.15 0.67 -14.17
CA THR A 19 3.13 -0.42 -14.32
C THR A 19 4.22 -0.36 -13.24
N GLY A 20 4.79 0.82 -12.98
CA GLY A 20 5.79 1.01 -11.93
C GLY A 20 5.21 0.80 -10.53
N GLY A 21 4.00 1.29 -10.29
CA GLY A 21 3.25 1.10 -9.06
C GLY A 21 2.94 -0.37 -8.80
N ALA A 22 2.51 -1.13 -9.82
CA ALA A 22 2.26 -2.56 -9.69
C ALA A 22 3.52 -3.34 -9.30
N SER A 23 4.65 -3.07 -9.97
CA SER A 23 5.93 -3.69 -9.61
C SER A 23 6.33 -3.36 -8.16
N ARG A 24 6.18 -2.11 -7.74
CA ARG A 24 6.49 -1.69 -6.37
C ARG A 24 5.55 -2.34 -5.35
N ALA A 25 4.25 -2.41 -5.64
CA ALA A 25 3.26 -3.03 -4.78
C ALA A 25 3.53 -4.53 -4.57
N LEU A 26 3.90 -5.27 -5.63
CA LEU A 26 4.27 -6.68 -5.52
C LEU A 26 5.51 -6.88 -4.62
N SER A 27 6.56 -6.07 -4.81
CA SER A 27 7.76 -6.14 -3.97
C SER A 27 7.48 -5.81 -2.50
N LEU A 28 6.61 -4.82 -2.24
CA LEU A 28 6.19 -4.47 -0.88
C LEU A 28 5.34 -5.56 -0.24
N ALA A 29 4.42 -6.16 -1.00
CA ALA A 29 3.61 -7.27 -0.52
C ALA A 29 4.45 -8.51 -0.18
N ASP A 30 5.44 -8.87 -1.01
CA ASP A 30 6.38 -9.94 -0.69
C ASP A 30 7.16 -9.64 0.60
N ALA A 31 7.68 -8.41 0.76
CA ALA A 31 8.37 -8.01 1.98
C ALA A 31 7.47 -8.13 3.23
N VAL A 32 6.19 -7.74 3.15
CA VAL A 32 5.22 -7.95 4.23
C VAL A 32 5.05 -9.43 4.53
N VAL A 33 4.89 -10.28 3.51
CA VAL A 33 4.77 -11.73 3.68
C VAL A 33 6.01 -12.31 4.38
N GLN A 34 7.22 -11.94 3.96
CA GLN A 34 8.45 -12.44 4.57
C GLN A 34 8.56 -12.03 6.05
N LEU A 35 8.22 -10.79 6.38
CA LEU A 35 8.22 -10.30 7.77
C LEU A 35 7.19 -11.05 8.61
N CYS A 36 5.95 -11.19 8.13
CA CYS A 36 4.92 -11.94 8.85
C CYS A 36 5.28 -13.42 9.04
N ARG A 37 5.94 -14.06 8.06
CA ARG A 37 6.43 -15.45 8.18
C ARG A 37 7.50 -15.64 9.26
N GLN A 38 8.21 -14.57 9.61
CA GLN A 38 9.24 -14.56 10.64
C GLN A 38 8.72 -14.03 11.99
N ASP A 39 7.40 -13.92 12.15
CA ASP A 39 6.76 -13.36 13.35
C ASP A 39 7.11 -11.88 13.61
N HIS A 40 7.40 -11.13 12.53
CA HIS A 40 7.73 -9.70 12.54
C HIS A 40 6.59 -8.85 11.98
N ALA A 41 5.36 -9.10 12.44
CA ALA A 41 4.17 -8.42 11.92
C ALA A 41 4.15 -6.90 12.19
N ASN A 42 4.79 -6.43 13.27
CA ASN A 42 4.89 -5.00 13.56
C ASN A 42 5.89 -4.29 12.65
N GLU A 43 7.01 -4.95 12.35
CA GLU A 43 8.04 -4.48 11.41
C GLU A 43 7.50 -4.39 9.98
N ALA A 44 6.45 -5.16 9.67
CA ALA A 44 5.75 -5.09 8.40
C ALA A 44 4.86 -3.85 8.26
N LEU A 45 4.49 -3.15 9.34
CA LEU A 45 3.51 -2.06 9.30
C LEU A 45 3.95 -0.84 8.47
N PRO A 46 5.21 -0.37 8.53
CA PRO A 46 5.68 0.69 7.64
C PRO A 46 5.66 0.25 6.16
N VAL A 47 5.96 -1.01 5.88
CA VAL A 47 5.92 -1.59 4.52
C VAL A 47 4.48 -1.69 4.03
N LEU A 48 3.55 -2.13 4.90
CA LEU A 48 2.12 -2.15 4.64
C LEU A 48 1.59 -0.74 4.36
N ARG A 49 2.05 0.27 5.10
CA ARG A 49 1.66 1.66 4.84
C ARG A 49 2.11 2.12 3.46
N GLN A 50 3.36 1.83 3.09
CA GLN A 50 3.87 2.17 1.77
C GLN A 50 3.09 1.45 0.66
N LEU A 51 2.75 0.17 0.86
CA LEU A 51 1.90 -0.57 -0.06
C LEU A 51 0.55 0.14 -0.23
N ALA A 52 -0.07 0.55 0.88
CA ALA A 52 -1.35 1.24 0.85
C ALA A 52 -1.29 2.54 0.04
N GLU A 53 -0.30 3.40 0.27
CA GLU A 53 -0.14 4.65 -0.49
C GLU A 53 0.07 4.40 -1.99
N VAL A 54 0.85 3.37 -2.36
CA VAL A 54 1.06 3.02 -3.78
C VAL A 54 -0.24 2.58 -4.43
N THR A 55 -0.98 1.66 -3.79
CA THR A 55 -2.23 1.15 -4.35
C THR A 55 -3.33 2.21 -4.43
N VAL A 56 -3.42 3.10 -3.44
CA VAL A 56 -4.34 4.24 -3.44
C VAL A 56 -3.95 5.24 -4.52
N ALA A 57 -2.67 5.54 -4.70
CA ALA A 57 -2.22 6.45 -5.76
C ALA A 57 -2.50 5.89 -7.16
N MET A 58 -2.33 4.57 -7.36
CA MET A 58 -2.68 3.92 -8.61
C MET A 58 -4.18 4.00 -8.91
N ALA A 59 -5.03 3.71 -7.92
CA ALA A 59 -6.48 3.71 -8.08
C ALA A 59 -7.09 5.11 -8.21
N GLY A 60 -6.50 6.12 -7.55
CA GLY A 60 -6.95 7.51 -7.62
C GLY A 60 -6.47 8.28 -8.85
N CYS A 61 -5.56 7.71 -9.64
CA CYS A 61 -5.00 8.36 -10.81
C CYS A 61 -5.92 8.22 -12.03
N THR A 62 -6.40 9.36 -12.54
CA THR A 62 -7.37 9.40 -13.66
C THR A 62 -6.84 10.18 -14.87
N SER A 63 -5.68 10.83 -14.77
CA SER A 63 -5.11 11.66 -15.83
C SER A 63 -3.58 11.68 -15.77
N ASP A 64 -2.93 12.01 -16.90
CA ASP A 64 -1.47 12.15 -16.96
C ASP A 64 -0.93 13.25 -16.03
N ASP A 65 -1.70 14.33 -15.80
CA ASP A 65 -1.31 15.39 -14.86
C ASP A 65 -1.30 14.87 -13.41
N SER A 66 -2.33 14.11 -13.01
CA SER A 66 -2.38 13.48 -11.69
C SER A 66 -1.27 12.44 -11.52
N ALA A 67 -0.97 11.68 -12.58
CA ALA A 67 0.11 10.70 -12.58
C ALA A 67 1.48 11.37 -12.44
N ALA A 68 1.70 12.46 -13.18
CA ALA A 68 2.94 13.23 -13.12
C ALA A 68 3.20 13.77 -11.71
N ALA A 69 2.18 14.32 -11.04
CA ALA A 69 2.30 14.83 -9.67
C ALA A 69 2.68 13.71 -8.67
N VAL A 70 2.10 12.51 -8.81
CA VAL A 70 2.46 11.35 -7.97
C VAL A 70 3.90 10.90 -8.22
N LEU A 71 4.28 10.76 -9.49
CA LEU A 71 5.62 10.31 -9.88
C LEU A 71 6.70 11.30 -9.41
N GLU A 72 6.48 12.61 -9.58
CA GLU A 72 7.36 13.66 -9.07
C GLU A 72 7.47 13.61 -7.55
N GLY A 73 6.34 13.39 -6.86
CA GLY A 73 6.32 13.19 -5.41
C GLY A 73 7.19 12.02 -4.97
N TRP A 74 7.19 10.91 -5.71
CA TRP A 74 8.02 9.74 -5.40
C TRP A 74 9.51 9.97 -5.66
N GLU A 75 9.87 10.71 -6.71
CA GLU A 75 11.28 11.04 -7.01
C GLU A 75 11.88 11.97 -5.96
N ASN A 76 11.08 12.88 -5.40
CA ASN A 76 11.52 13.88 -4.44
C ASN A 76 11.20 13.54 -2.97
N SER A 77 10.71 12.33 -2.72
CA SER A 77 10.32 11.89 -1.37
C SER A 77 11.52 11.90 -0.42
N ARG A 78 11.36 12.56 0.73
CA ARG A 78 12.29 12.49 1.85
C ARG A 78 11.66 11.70 2.99
N TRP A 79 12.50 11.03 3.80
CA TRP A 79 12.01 10.17 4.88
C TRP A 79 11.16 10.94 5.90
N GLU A 80 11.47 12.22 6.11
CA GLU A 80 10.77 13.13 7.02
C GLU A 80 9.34 13.47 6.55
N THR A 81 9.06 13.29 5.26
CA THR A 81 7.77 13.62 4.63
C THR A 81 7.03 12.38 4.14
N LEU A 82 7.52 11.18 4.48
CA LEU A 82 6.82 9.94 4.18
C LEU A 82 5.55 9.86 5.02
N TRP A 83 4.44 9.55 4.35
CA TRP A 83 3.11 9.36 4.96
C TRP A 83 2.58 10.61 5.67
N PRO A 84 2.22 11.67 4.92
CA PRO A 84 1.55 12.83 5.51
C PRO A 84 0.36 12.37 6.34
N VAL A 85 0.31 12.87 7.58
CA VAL A 85 -0.70 12.49 8.58
C VAL A 85 -2.10 12.84 8.07
N GLU A 86 -2.20 13.91 7.29
CA GLU A 86 -3.46 14.37 6.72
C GLU A 86 -3.83 13.65 5.42
N GLY A 87 -5.08 13.19 5.39
CA GLY A 87 -5.80 12.91 4.15
C GLY A 87 -5.57 11.54 3.54
N PHE A 88 -4.86 10.60 4.18
CA PHE A 88 -4.80 9.22 3.68
C PHE A 88 -6.18 8.57 3.64
N ALA A 89 -6.93 8.57 4.75
CA ALA A 89 -8.29 8.04 4.78
C ALA A 89 -9.17 8.61 3.65
N ALA A 90 -9.11 9.94 3.44
CA ALA A 90 -9.88 10.60 2.38
C ALA A 90 -9.45 10.14 0.97
N ARG A 91 -8.15 10.07 0.69
CA ARG A 91 -7.63 9.57 -0.60
C ARG A 91 -7.99 8.09 -0.82
N ALA A 92 -7.85 7.27 0.23
CA ALA A 92 -8.13 5.85 0.17
C ALA A 92 -9.61 5.58 -0.12
N GLN A 93 -10.52 6.28 0.58
CA GLN A 93 -11.96 6.19 0.33
C GLN A 93 -12.32 6.68 -1.07
N ALA A 94 -11.78 7.83 -1.50
CA ALA A 94 -12.02 8.38 -2.84
C ALA A 94 -11.53 7.44 -3.96
N SER A 95 -10.53 6.60 -3.67
CA SER A 95 -10.00 5.62 -4.62
C SER A 95 -10.76 4.29 -4.60
N GLY A 96 -11.69 4.09 -3.65
CA GLY A 96 -12.52 2.88 -3.54
C GLY A 96 -12.01 1.84 -2.53
N LEU A 97 -11.08 2.19 -1.65
CA LEU A 97 -10.73 1.35 -0.50
C LEU A 97 -11.85 1.45 0.55
N SER A 98 -12.22 0.33 1.18
CA SER A 98 -13.26 0.35 2.21
C SER A 98 -12.81 1.20 3.41
N GLU A 99 -13.77 1.89 4.03
CA GLU A 99 -13.52 2.68 5.23
C GLU A 99 -12.90 1.84 6.35
N ASP A 100 -13.42 0.63 6.59
CA ASP A 100 -12.86 -0.30 7.59
C ASP A 100 -11.39 -0.64 7.30
N ALA A 101 -11.01 -0.93 6.06
CA ALA A 101 -9.62 -1.21 5.71
C ALA A 101 -8.72 0.02 5.87
N ALA A 102 -9.18 1.19 5.42
CA ALA A 102 -8.45 2.45 5.56
C ALA A 102 -8.21 2.80 7.03
N SER A 103 -9.24 2.74 7.87
CA SER A 103 -9.15 3.00 9.31
C SER A 103 -8.26 1.98 10.03
N ARG A 104 -8.32 0.69 9.67
CA ARG A 104 -7.46 -0.34 10.25
C ARG A 104 -5.98 -0.11 9.90
N ILE A 105 -5.68 0.21 8.64
CA ILE A 105 -4.31 0.53 8.21
C ILE A 105 -3.80 1.75 8.99
N GLU A 106 -4.58 2.82 9.09
CA GLU A 106 -4.17 4.01 9.86
C GLU A 106 -3.95 3.71 11.34
N ALA A 107 -4.83 2.93 11.97
CA ALA A 107 -4.70 2.55 13.37
C ALA A 107 -3.43 1.73 13.61
N LEU A 108 -3.21 0.68 12.82
CA LEU A 108 -2.03 -0.19 12.95
C LEU A 108 -0.73 0.59 12.72
N CYS A 109 -0.67 1.39 11.65
CA CYS A 109 0.55 2.11 11.30
C CYS A 109 0.86 3.28 12.25
N ARG A 110 -0.13 3.81 12.98
CA ARG A 110 0.11 4.84 14.02
C ARG A 110 0.84 4.26 15.23
N ASP A 111 0.48 3.03 15.60
CA ASP A 111 0.94 2.41 16.84
C ASP A 111 2.15 1.48 16.65
N PHE A 112 2.76 1.45 15.44
CA PHE A 112 3.86 0.51 15.13
C PHE A 112 5.08 0.64 16.07
N THR A 113 5.33 1.83 16.60
CA THR A 113 6.44 2.09 17.54
C THR A 113 6.18 1.57 18.95
N ARG A 114 4.92 1.32 19.31
CA ARG A 114 4.51 0.99 20.69
C ARG A 114 4.34 -0.50 20.94
N ALA A 115 4.25 -1.30 19.88
CA ALA A 115 3.97 -2.73 19.99
C ALA A 115 5.18 -3.63 19.69
N ASN A 116 6.36 -3.04 19.48
CA ASN A 116 7.58 -3.78 19.20
C ASN A 116 8.24 -4.30 20.48
N ARG A 117 8.03 -5.59 20.79
CA ARG A 117 8.60 -6.28 21.94
C ARG A 117 10.13 -6.31 21.97
N ALA A 118 10.79 -6.21 20.81
CA ALA A 118 12.25 -6.24 20.73
C ALA A 118 12.91 -4.86 20.96
N VAL A 119 12.16 -3.76 20.82
CA VAL A 119 12.73 -2.41 20.69
C VAL A 119 12.43 -1.50 21.87
N ILE A 120 11.64 -1.93 22.86
CA ILE A 120 11.35 -1.09 24.03
C ILE A 120 12.06 -1.64 25.28
N PRO A 121 13.28 -1.16 25.60
CA PRO A 121 13.90 -1.36 26.90
C PRO A 121 12.90 -1.02 28.01
N TRP A 122 12.88 -1.84 29.06
CA TRP A 122 12.01 -1.60 30.22
C TRP A 122 10.50 -1.71 29.95
N SER A 123 10.06 -2.25 28.81
CA SER A 123 8.63 -2.55 28.57
C SER A 123 8.03 -3.49 29.62
N HIS A 124 8.84 -4.37 30.22
CA HIS A 124 8.44 -5.19 31.37
C HIS A 124 8.23 -4.40 32.67
N VAL A 125 8.73 -3.16 32.75
CA VAL A 125 8.58 -2.26 33.91
C VAL A 125 7.40 -1.32 33.73
N TYR A 126 7.14 -0.88 32.49
CA TYR A 126 6.07 0.07 32.17
C TYR A 126 4.98 -0.62 31.36
N GLU A 127 3.90 -1.07 32.01
CA GLU A 127 2.75 -1.70 31.35
C GLU A 127 2.14 -0.85 30.23
N SER A 128 2.23 0.49 30.35
CA SER A 128 1.80 1.42 29.29
C SER A 128 2.55 1.25 27.97
N ASN A 129 3.73 0.61 28.01
CA ASN A 129 4.56 0.32 26.84
C ASN A 129 4.33 -1.11 26.30
N GLN A 130 3.44 -1.88 26.93
CA GLN A 130 3.04 -3.20 26.46
C GLN A 130 1.73 -3.10 25.67
N GLN A 131 1.80 -2.57 24.46
CA GLN A 131 0.70 -2.70 23.52
C GLN A 131 0.77 -4.05 22.81
N HIS A 132 -0.39 -4.62 22.49
CA HIS A 132 -0.47 -5.83 21.70
C HIS A 132 0.00 -5.52 20.27
N GLY A 133 0.96 -6.32 19.79
CA GLY A 133 1.44 -6.27 18.41
C GLY A 133 0.33 -6.50 17.40
N ALA A 134 0.57 -6.02 16.17
CA ALA A 134 -0.24 -6.41 15.04
C ALA A 134 -0.23 -7.93 14.87
N ASN A 135 -1.40 -8.50 14.61
CA ASN A 135 -1.52 -9.91 14.26
C ASN A 135 -1.11 -10.10 12.79
N ALA A 136 -0.20 -11.04 12.52
CA ALA A 136 0.24 -11.40 11.17
C ALA A 136 -0.94 -11.70 10.23
N THR A 137 -1.98 -12.40 10.69
CA THR A 137 -3.19 -12.68 9.89
C THR A 137 -3.89 -11.41 9.45
N THR A 138 -4.02 -10.42 10.34
CA THR A 138 -4.62 -9.12 10.02
C THR A 138 -3.77 -8.36 9.00
N VAL A 139 -2.45 -8.36 9.17
CA VAL A 139 -1.52 -7.69 8.24
C VAL A 139 -1.63 -8.32 6.85
N LEU A 140 -1.57 -9.65 6.75
CA LEU A 140 -1.68 -10.38 5.48
C LEU A 140 -3.05 -10.20 4.80
N MET A 141 -4.14 -10.17 5.58
CA MET A 141 -5.47 -9.89 5.07
C MET A 141 -5.54 -8.49 4.43
N LEU A 142 -5.01 -7.47 5.11
CA LEU A 142 -4.95 -6.10 4.57
C LEU A 142 -4.06 -6.03 3.32
N THR A 143 -2.91 -6.72 3.31
CA THR A 143 -2.05 -6.84 2.12
C THR A 143 -2.82 -7.41 0.93
N SER A 144 -3.59 -8.48 1.14
CA SER A 144 -4.42 -9.08 0.09
C SER A 144 -5.47 -8.11 -0.44
N GLN A 145 -6.13 -7.34 0.43
CA GLN A 145 -7.11 -6.34 0.03
C GLN A 145 -6.49 -5.22 -0.81
N LEU A 146 -5.28 -4.77 -0.44
CA LEU A 146 -4.52 -3.76 -1.19
C LEU A 146 -4.09 -4.30 -2.57
N LEU A 147 -3.63 -5.55 -2.67
CA LEU A 147 -3.34 -6.17 -3.96
C LEU A 147 -4.59 -6.30 -4.84
N GLY A 148 -5.74 -6.66 -4.25
CA GLY A 148 -7.02 -6.63 -4.98
C GLY A 148 -7.40 -5.23 -5.46
N HIS A 149 -7.08 -4.20 -4.68
CA HIS A 149 -7.27 -2.80 -5.08
C HIS A 149 -6.37 -2.39 -6.25
N MET A 150 -5.08 -2.78 -6.20
CA MET A 150 -4.13 -2.61 -7.30
C MET A 150 -4.63 -3.30 -8.58
N MET A 151 -5.09 -4.55 -8.49
CA MET A 151 -5.60 -5.30 -9.63
C MET A 151 -6.81 -4.62 -10.27
N ARG A 152 -7.72 -4.05 -9.48
CA ARG A 152 -8.86 -3.27 -10.00
C ARG A 152 -8.43 -1.99 -10.72
N ALA A 153 -7.40 -1.30 -10.23
CA ALA A 153 -6.86 -0.13 -10.91
C ALA A 153 -6.26 -0.49 -12.28
N LEU A 154 -5.53 -1.61 -12.34
CA LEU A 154 -4.97 -2.14 -13.59
C LEU A 154 -6.07 -2.56 -14.57
N GLU A 155 -7.09 -3.28 -14.10
CA GLU A 155 -8.22 -3.73 -14.92
C GLU A 155 -9.05 -2.56 -15.45
N THR A 156 -9.23 -1.50 -14.66
CA THR A 156 -9.93 -0.29 -15.12
C THR A 156 -9.21 0.36 -16.31
N HIS A 157 -7.87 0.32 -16.34
CA HIS A 157 -7.09 0.94 -17.40
C HIS A 157 -6.87 0.02 -18.61
N TRP A 158 -6.67 -1.27 -18.38
CA TRP A 158 -6.55 -2.28 -19.43
C TRP A 158 -7.56 -3.43 -19.20
N PRO A 159 -8.84 -3.23 -19.57
CA PRO A 159 -9.86 -4.26 -19.43
C PRO A 159 -9.47 -5.55 -20.15
N GLU A 160 -9.83 -6.70 -19.58
CA GLU A 160 -9.57 -8.05 -20.11
C GLU A 160 -8.08 -8.42 -20.25
N ALA A 161 -7.16 -7.53 -19.85
CA ALA A 161 -5.73 -7.82 -19.83
C ALA A 161 -5.34 -8.63 -18.60
N PHE A 162 -6.13 -8.54 -17.53
CA PHE A 162 -5.94 -9.29 -16.31
C PHE A 162 -7.16 -10.20 -16.12
N PRO A 163 -6.98 -11.44 -15.63
CA PRO A 163 -8.11 -12.27 -15.28
C PRO A 163 -8.94 -11.49 -14.25
N GLY A 164 -10.21 -11.22 -14.59
CA GLY A 164 -11.09 -10.39 -13.79
C GLY A 164 -11.08 -10.82 -12.33
N ALA A 165 -11.10 -9.86 -11.41
CA ALA A 165 -11.17 -10.08 -9.97
C ALA A 165 -12.48 -10.80 -9.52
N GLU A 166 -13.31 -11.23 -10.46
CA GLU A 166 -14.50 -12.05 -10.26
C GLU A 166 -14.14 -13.52 -10.04
N ALA A 167 -13.59 -13.84 -8.85
CA ALA A 167 -13.73 -15.14 -8.17
C ALA A 167 -13.02 -15.17 -6.79
N PHE A 168 -12.96 -14.06 -6.07
CA PHE A 168 -12.64 -14.11 -4.63
C PHE A 168 -13.93 -13.93 -3.83
N ASP A 169 -14.70 -15.01 -3.74
CA ASP A 169 -15.72 -15.21 -2.72
C ASP A 169 -14.98 -15.82 -1.50
N PRO A 170 -15.10 -15.25 -0.29
CA PRO A 170 -14.30 -15.62 0.89
C PRO A 170 -14.47 -17.07 1.35
#